data_AF-A0A8S3DFJ2-F1
#
_entry.id   AF-A0A8S3DFJ2-F1
#
_cell.length_a   1.000
_cell.length_b   1.000
_cell.length_c   1.000
_cell.angle_alpha   90.00
_cell.angle_beta   90.00
_cell.angle_gamma   90.00
#
_symmetry.space_group_name_H-M   'P 1'
#
loop_
_entity.id
_entity.type
_entity.pdbx_description
1 polymer ?
#
loop_
_entity_poly.entity_id
_entity_poly.type
_entity_poly.pdbx_seq_one_letter_code
_entity_poly.pdbx_strand_id
1 'polypeptide(L)'
;MKKQPFLEFLCEVMLHSPCGKRRYAGRQRNVQKVNGDDVLEFLDVSNPTYHIEMNFLLKHCKNLRVRSQDASKPIVYTISKLGKSASTQEFVWKSNKNRMITVESYYKEHYGVVLQYPSLPTLEMRKESYLPMELVDVEPARVKKITDEQRALMCKHSSVSPQVYIKSIKEIRNNPEKQCFEEDPFVAAWNMNVSTDMLTLPARVLPMPEIVYTDQYHVTSGSVRDVGTWQMKSTRFHTPANFPAVWGMINLSSIDQNACEDFYNELSNIAGERGMQCCPPVIYEEYDSRNRRTDEIIGVLDLFLKRNSGCNFFLVILSANSKLKSKLYGSFKKLCELEFGHGAVTQMIQHTNAVIGTKKNKNLWDHSKLSNILLKINTKLNGINAVLKVHDVIERFFSHGHRVMYVGADLSHAPPSARSQPSVVAVVASADDVPSRYFKEVYQQHRPESARNESREYIVDMKAIMKSLIQQYERHRTYPP
;
A
#
# COMPACT_ATOMS: atom_id res chain seq x y z
N MET A 1 -3.48 33.18 -24.63
CA MET A 1 -4.44 32.66 -23.63
C MET A 1 -3.73 32.61 -22.30
N LYS A 2 -4.28 33.25 -21.25
CA LYS A 2 -3.80 33.00 -19.88
C LYS A 2 -3.99 31.50 -19.62
N LYS A 3 -2.99 30.83 -19.04
CA LYS A 3 -3.16 29.43 -18.61
C LYS A 3 -4.37 29.39 -17.66
N GLN A 4 -5.22 28.38 -17.79
CA GLN A 4 -6.35 28.10 -16.89
C GLN A 4 -6.03 26.82 -16.11
N PRO A 5 -5.18 26.87 -15.07
CA PRO A 5 -4.62 25.68 -14.44
C PRO A 5 -5.67 24.86 -13.72
N PHE A 6 -6.75 25.49 -13.24
CA PHE A 6 -7.87 24.76 -12.65
C PHE A 6 -8.68 23.99 -13.70
N LEU A 7 -8.83 24.52 -14.92
CA LEU A 7 -9.47 23.76 -16.00
C LEU A 7 -8.62 22.55 -16.41
N GLU A 8 -7.30 22.70 -16.48
CA GLU A 8 -6.37 21.57 -16.68
C GLU A 8 -6.52 20.52 -15.56
N PHE A 9 -6.61 20.95 -14.31
CA PHE A 9 -6.91 20.07 -13.18
C PHE A 9 -8.26 19.35 -13.34
N LEU A 10 -9.32 20.04 -13.75
CA LEU A 10 -10.63 19.43 -14.00
C LEU A 10 -10.54 18.38 -15.10
N CYS A 11 -9.87 18.67 -16.20
CA CYS A 11 -9.65 17.73 -17.29
C CYS A 11 -8.97 16.44 -16.80
N GLU A 12 -7.93 16.56 -15.99
CA GLU A 12 -7.24 15.42 -15.38
C GLU A 12 -8.12 14.62 -14.42
N VAL A 13 -8.91 15.31 -13.59
CA VAL A 13 -9.86 14.64 -12.68
C VAL A 13 -10.91 13.87 -13.48
N MET A 14 -11.48 14.48 -14.51
CA MET A 14 -12.58 13.89 -15.29
C MET A 14 -12.13 12.70 -16.15
N LEU A 15 -10.86 12.63 -16.57
CA LEU A 15 -10.28 11.40 -17.18
C LEU A 15 -10.48 10.16 -16.31
N HIS A 16 -10.48 10.33 -15.00
CA HIS A 16 -10.59 9.25 -14.03
C HIS A 16 -12.01 9.01 -13.49
N SER A 17 -12.99 9.77 -13.99
CA SER A 17 -14.38 9.61 -13.62
C SER A 17 -15.00 8.35 -14.24
N PRO A 18 -16.19 7.90 -13.78
CA PRO A 18 -16.86 6.74 -14.35
C PRO A 18 -17.09 6.85 -15.87
N CYS A 19 -17.53 8.00 -16.36
CA CYS A 19 -17.70 8.26 -17.79
C CYS A 19 -16.36 8.43 -18.51
N GLY A 20 -15.40 9.17 -17.93
CA GLY A 20 -14.07 9.33 -18.51
C GLY A 20 -13.35 7.99 -18.71
N LYS A 21 -13.39 7.11 -17.69
CA LYS A 21 -12.81 5.77 -17.79
C LYS A 21 -13.46 4.91 -18.86
N ARG A 22 -14.78 5.02 -19.08
CA ARG A 22 -15.47 4.25 -20.14
C ARG A 22 -15.15 4.83 -21.53
N ARG A 23 -15.26 6.14 -21.68
CA ARG A 23 -15.08 6.85 -22.96
C ARG A 23 -13.66 6.76 -23.48
N TYR A 24 -12.67 6.74 -22.59
CA TYR A 24 -11.25 6.66 -22.94
C TYR A 24 -10.60 5.31 -22.60
N ALA A 25 -11.37 4.29 -22.22
CA ALA A 25 -10.88 2.91 -22.09
C ALA A 25 -10.39 2.40 -23.45
N GLY A 26 -9.08 2.18 -23.59
CA GLY A 26 -8.45 1.65 -24.80
C GLY A 26 -7.50 2.62 -25.53
N ARG A 27 -7.51 3.91 -25.19
CA ARG A 27 -6.66 4.94 -25.84
C ARG A 27 -5.40 5.32 -25.04
N GLN A 28 -4.99 4.53 -24.05
CA GLN A 28 -3.85 4.83 -23.16
C GLN A 28 -2.46 4.92 -23.82
N ARG A 29 -2.34 4.82 -25.16
CA ARG A 29 -1.05 4.93 -25.86
C ARG A 29 -0.81 6.28 -26.54
N ASN A 30 -1.84 7.12 -26.72
CA ASN A 30 -1.68 8.51 -27.17
C ASN A 30 -2.49 9.40 -26.23
N VAL A 31 -1.81 10.31 -25.52
CA VAL A 31 -2.43 11.28 -24.60
C VAL A 31 -3.26 12.28 -25.43
N GLN A 32 -4.50 11.92 -25.78
CA GLN A 32 -5.49 12.92 -26.16
C GLN A 32 -5.90 13.66 -24.89
N LYS A 33 -5.64 14.97 -24.86
CA LYS A 33 -5.99 15.84 -23.73
C LYS A 33 -7.50 16.06 -23.72
N VAL A 34 -8.14 15.83 -22.57
CA VAL A 34 -9.50 16.33 -22.30
C VAL A 34 -9.41 17.86 -22.30
N ASN A 35 -10.31 18.52 -23.01
CA ASN A 35 -10.40 19.98 -23.05
C ASN A 35 -11.60 20.50 -22.22
N GLY A 36 -11.79 21.82 -22.16
CA GLY A 36 -12.90 22.41 -21.42
C GLY A 36 -14.29 21.98 -21.92
N ASP A 37 -14.43 21.73 -23.22
CA ASP A 37 -15.69 21.32 -23.84
C ASP A 37 -16.07 19.87 -23.46
N ASP A 38 -15.08 18.98 -23.37
CA ASP A 38 -15.28 17.62 -22.85
C ASP A 38 -15.77 17.64 -21.40
N VAL A 39 -15.23 18.55 -20.56
CA VAL A 39 -15.67 18.71 -19.17
C VAL A 39 -17.12 19.19 -19.11
N LEU A 40 -17.51 20.11 -20.00
CA LEU A 40 -18.90 20.54 -20.12
C LEU A 40 -19.84 19.39 -20.49
N GLU A 41 -19.43 18.50 -21.41
CA GLU A 41 -20.25 17.35 -21.80
C GLU A 41 -20.43 16.34 -20.66
N PHE A 42 -19.38 16.12 -19.85
CA PHE A 42 -19.50 15.27 -18.66
C PHE A 42 -20.42 15.86 -17.59
N LEU A 43 -20.47 17.19 -17.51
CA LEU A 43 -21.26 17.95 -16.53
C LEU A 43 -22.57 18.49 -17.11
N ASP A 44 -23.01 18.00 -18.26
CA ASP A 44 -24.33 18.34 -18.81
C ASP A 44 -25.42 17.71 -17.94
N VAL A 45 -26.37 18.54 -17.50
CA VAL A 45 -27.52 18.13 -16.68
C VAL A 45 -28.42 17.14 -17.42
N SER A 46 -28.41 17.15 -18.76
CA SER A 46 -29.13 16.18 -19.59
C SER A 46 -28.55 14.77 -19.50
N ASN A 47 -27.30 14.63 -19.04
CA ASN A 47 -26.60 13.36 -18.96
C ASN A 47 -27.13 12.52 -17.78
N PRO A 48 -27.56 11.26 -17.98
CA PRO A 48 -28.04 10.38 -16.90
C PRO A 48 -27.01 10.17 -15.78
N THR A 49 -25.72 10.38 -16.08
CA THR A 49 -24.61 10.22 -15.13
C THR A 49 -24.23 11.51 -14.42
N TYR A 50 -24.88 12.65 -14.70
CA TYR A 50 -24.57 13.97 -14.14
C TYR A 50 -24.35 13.93 -12.63
N HIS A 51 -25.27 13.34 -11.87
CA HIS A 51 -25.15 13.27 -10.40
C HIS A 51 -23.95 12.44 -9.93
N ILE A 52 -23.56 11.41 -10.68
CA ILE A 52 -22.40 10.58 -10.35
C ILE A 52 -21.11 11.37 -10.62
N GLU A 53 -21.04 12.05 -11.76
CA GLU A 53 -19.91 12.89 -12.18
C GLU A 53 -19.72 14.09 -11.25
N MET A 54 -20.81 14.78 -10.88
CA MET A 54 -20.78 15.92 -9.95
C MET A 54 -20.33 15.50 -8.54
N ASN A 55 -20.78 14.34 -8.06
CA ASN A 55 -20.30 13.78 -6.79
C ASN A 55 -18.84 13.36 -6.85
N PHE A 56 -18.40 12.80 -7.98
CA PHE A 56 -17.00 12.46 -8.22
C PHE A 56 -16.13 13.71 -8.19
N LEU A 57 -16.55 14.77 -8.87
CA LEU A 57 -15.84 16.04 -8.91
C LEU A 57 -15.76 16.70 -7.53
N LEU A 58 -16.89 16.78 -6.82
CA LEU A 58 -16.93 17.34 -5.45
C LEU A 58 -15.96 16.60 -4.52
N LYS A 59 -15.85 15.28 -4.63
CA LYS A 59 -14.91 14.49 -3.80
C LYS A 59 -13.45 14.88 -4.03
N HIS A 60 -13.08 15.31 -5.23
CA HIS A 60 -11.73 15.74 -5.57
C HIS A 60 -11.50 17.22 -5.27
N CYS A 61 -12.52 18.07 -5.40
CA CYS A 61 -12.41 19.51 -5.13
C CYS A 61 -12.54 19.88 -3.64
N LYS A 62 -13.30 19.12 -2.85
CA LYS A 62 -13.62 19.47 -1.46
C LYS A 62 -12.35 19.57 -0.60
N ASN A 63 -12.22 20.69 0.12
CA ASN A 63 -11.06 21.09 0.92
C ASN A 63 -9.78 21.41 0.13
N LEU A 64 -9.82 21.48 -1.20
CA LEU A 64 -8.72 22.08 -1.94
C LEU A 64 -8.63 23.56 -1.61
N ARG A 65 -7.40 24.06 -1.55
CA ARG A 65 -7.12 25.49 -1.45
C ARG A 65 -6.97 26.03 -2.86
N VAL A 66 -7.66 27.11 -3.14
CA VAL A 66 -7.62 27.77 -4.45
C VAL A 66 -7.32 29.25 -4.29
N ARG A 67 -6.55 29.79 -5.22
CA ARG A 67 -6.20 31.20 -5.30
C ARG A 67 -7.03 31.84 -6.40
N SER A 68 -7.66 32.97 -6.11
CA SER A 68 -8.43 33.72 -7.11
C SER A 68 -7.51 34.58 -7.99
N GLN A 69 -7.77 34.63 -9.30
CA GLN A 69 -7.00 35.44 -10.25
C GLN A 69 -7.58 36.84 -10.51
N ASP A 70 -8.76 37.14 -9.97
CA ASP A 70 -9.55 38.35 -10.22
C ASP A 70 -9.17 39.55 -9.33
N ALA A 71 -8.60 39.30 -8.16
CA ALA A 71 -8.29 40.33 -7.18
C ALA A 71 -6.87 40.88 -7.33
N SER A 72 -6.71 42.20 -7.12
CA SER A 72 -5.41 42.89 -7.06
C SER A 72 -4.48 42.36 -5.96
N LYS A 73 -5.05 41.68 -4.95
CA LYS A 73 -4.33 40.82 -4.01
C LYS A 73 -4.91 39.40 -4.08
N PRO A 74 -4.12 38.38 -4.44
CA PRO A 74 -4.62 37.01 -4.51
C PRO A 74 -5.02 36.50 -3.12
N ILE A 75 -6.32 36.23 -2.93
CA ILE A 75 -6.87 35.63 -1.72
C ILE A 75 -6.95 34.11 -1.91
N VAL A 76 -6.52 33.36 -0.90
CA VAL A 76 -6.61 31.90 -0.89
C VAL A 76 -7.87 31.46 -0.16
N TYR A 77 -8.71 30.70 -0.85
CA TYR A 77 -9.95 30.16 -0.36
C TYR A 77 -9.86 28.64 -0.18
N THR A 78 -10.77 28.07 0.63
CA THR A 78 -10.93 26.62 0.74
C THR A 78 -12.31 26.22 0.22
N ILE A 79 -12.34 25.32 -0.77
CA ILE A 79 -13.59 24.86 -1.38
C ILE A 79 -14.38 24.03 -0.37
N SER A 80 -15.62 24.42 -0.12
CA SER A 80 -16.56 23.64 0.71
C SER A 80 -17.49 22.77 -0.12
N LYS A 81 -18.01 23.30 -1.23
CA LYS A 81 -19.01 22.66 -2.09
C LYS A 81 -18.87 23.14 -3.54
N LEU A 82 -19.64 22.53 -4.43
CA LEU A 82 -19.86 23.00 -5.80
C LEU A 82 -21.27 23.62 -5.85
N GLY A 83 -21.38 24.84 -6.36
CA GLY A 83 -22.64 25.55 -6.57
C GLY A 83 -23.30 25.24 -7.90
N LYS A 84 -24.27 26.06 -8.31
CA LYS A 84 -24.87 26.02 -9.66
C LYS A 84 -23.90 26.55 -10.72
N SER A 85 -24.28 26.47 -12.00
CA SER A 85 -23.52 27.08 -13.09
C SER A 85 -23.27 28.56 -12.85
N ALA A 86 -22.16 29.13 -13.29
CA ALA A 86 -21.89 30.56 -13.12
C ALA A 86 -22.98 31.46 -13.75
N SER A 87 -23.66 30.97 -14.79
CA SER A 87 -24.81 31.63 -15.42
C SER A 87 -26.08 31.66 -14.56
N THR A 88 -26.28 30.69 -13.65
CA THR A 88 -27.50 30.55 -12.84
C THR A 88 -27.28 30.70 -11.34
N GLN A 89 -26.03 30.69 -10.90
CA GLN A 89 -25.66 30.91 -9.51
C GLN A 89 -25.80 32.39 -9.19
N GLU A 90 -26.74 32.72 -8.30
CA GLU A 90 -26.96 34.09 -7.84
C GLU A 90 -26.39 34.30 -6.44
N PHE A 91 -26.08 35.56 -6.14
CA PHE A 91 -25.70 36.03 -4.82
C PHE A 91 -26.07 37.52 -4.64
N VAL A 92 -26.09 37.97 -3.38
CA VAL A 92 -26.38 39.36 -3.04
C VAL A 92 -25.11 40.21 -3.21
N TRP A 93 -25.10 41.12 -4.17
CA TRP A 93 -23.99 42.06 -4.35
C TRP A 93 -24.09 43.23 -3.38
N LYS A 94 -23.46 43.07 -2.21
CA LYS A 94 -23.53 44.04 -1.11
C LYS A 94 -23.04 45.45 -1.45
N SER A 95 -22.02 45.55 -2.31
CA SER A 95 -21.45 46.84 -2.71
C SER A 95 -22.32 47.61 -3.73
N ASN A 96 -23.36 46.99 -4.29
CA ASN A 96 -24.24 47.61 -5.28
C ASN A 96 -25.71 47.42 -4.89
N LYS A 97 -26.15 48.20 -3.88
CA LYS A 97 -27.54 48.27 -3.40
C LYS A 97 -28.16 46.91 -3.01
N ASN A 98 -27.37 45.94 -2.57
CA ASN A 98 -27.83 44.58 -2.25
C ASN A 98 -28.64 43.92 -3.40
N ARG A 99 -28.30 44.24 -4.65
CA ARG A 99 -28.94 43.62 -5.82
C ARG A 99 -28.58 42.14 -5.93
N MET A 100 -29.56 41.31 -6.26
CA MET A 100 -29.33 39.93 -6.70
C MET A 100 -28.73 39.92 -8.11
N ILE A 101 -27.60 39.26 -8.27
CA ILE A 101 -26.88 39.16 -9.54
C ILE A 101 -26.31 37.76 -9.72
N THR A 102 -26.21 37.28 -10.96
CA THR A 102 -25.52 36.03 -11.27
C THR A 102 -24.01 36.21 -11.18
N VAL A 103 -23.28 35.13 -10.91
CA VAL A 103 -21.80 35.14 -10.89
C VAL A 103 -21.26 35.63 -12.25
N GLU A 104 -21.79 35.12 -13.37
CA GLU A 104 -21.41 35.58 -14.71
C GLU A 104 -21.59 37.09 -14.91
N SER A 105 -22.77 37.62 -14.57
CA SER A 105 -23.06 39.05 -14.74
C SER A 105 -22.19 39.92 -13.83
N TYR A 106 -21.90 39.46 -12.61
CA TYR A 106 -21.02 40.18 -11.69
C TYR A 106 -19.59 40.29 -12.22
N TYR A 107 -19.02 39.21 -12.75
CA TYR A 107 -17.66 39.26 -13.31
C TYR A 107 -17.56 40.13 -14.56
N LYS A 108 -18.63 40.16 -15.37
CA LYS A 108 -18.73 41.05 -16.53
C LYS A 108 -18.86 42.52 -16.12
N GLU A 109 -19.74 42.84 -15.17
CA GLU A 109 -20.03 44.21 -14.73
C GLU A 109 -18.90 44.80 -13.84
N HIS A 110 -18.38 44.03 -12.89
CA HIS A 110 -17.43 44.54 -11.88
C HIS A 110 -15.96 44.41 -12.31
N TYR A 111 -15.60 43.31 -12.97
CA TYR A 111 -14.23 43.02 -13.37
C TYR A 111 -13.98 43.14 -14.88
N GLY A 112 -15.03 43.34 -15.70
CA GLY A 112 -14.91 43.38 -17.16
C GLY A 112 -14.53 42.03 -17.79
N VAL A 113 -14.71 40.93 -17.06
CA VAL A 113 -14.32 39.59 -17.51
C VAL A 113 -15.53 38.86 -18.08
N VAL A 114 -15.44 38.43 -19.35
CA VAL A 114 -16.44 37.56 -19.99
C VAL A 114 -16.00 36.13 -19.79
N LEU A 115 -16.83 35.34 -19.09
CA LEU A 115 -16.53 33.93 -18.84
C LEU A 115 -16.63 33.12 -20.14
N GLN A 116 -15.69 32.23 -20.37
CA GLN A 116 -15.70 31.34 -21.55
C GLN A 116 -16.61 30.13 -21.32
N TYR A 117 -16.71 29.68 -20.06
CA TYR A 117 -17.44 28.49 -19.67
C TYR A 117 -18.46 28.78 -18.56
N PRO A 118 -19.47 29.67 -18.80
CA PRO A 118 -20.43 30.08 -17.77
C PRO A 118 -21.37 28.95 -17.32
N SER A 119 -21.46 27.87 -18.10
CA SER A 119 -22.20 26.65 -17.77
C SER A 119 -21.50 25.78 -16.72
N LEU A 120 -20.19 25.96 -16.49
CA LEU A 120 -19.49 25.22 -15.44
C LEU A 120 -20.01 25.59 -14.05
N PRO A 121 -20.09 24.62 -13.11
CA PRO A 121 -20.45 24.91 -11.73
C PRO A 121 -19.49 25.90 -11.08
N THR A 122 -20.00 26.68 -10.15
CA THR A 122 -19.18 27.57 -9.32
C THR A 122 -18.54 26.80 -8.16
N LEU A 123 -17.38 27.26 -7.70
CA LEU A 123 -16.80 26.82 -6.44
C LEU A 123 -17.48 27.58 -5.31
N GLU A 124 -17.98 26.90 -4.29
CA GLU A 124 -18.62 27.52 -3.13
C GLU A 124 -17.71 27.43 -1.90
N MET A 125 -17.50 28.57 -1.26
CA MET A 125 -16.66 28.77 -0.09
C MET A 125 -17.52 28.97 1.16
N ARG A 126 -16.88 28.94 2.35
CA ARG A 126 -17.56 29.33 3.60
C ARG A 126 -18.06 30.77 3.49
N LYS A 127 -19.32 31.01 3.86
CA LYS A 127 -20.06 32.30 3.81
C LYS A 127 -20.64 32.69 2.44
N GLU A 128 -21.14 31.71 1.66
CA GLU A 128 -21.90 31.98 0.41
C GLU A 128 -21.13 32.84 -0.61
N SER A 129 -19.80 32.65 -0.66
CA SER A 129 -18.95 33.25 -1.69
C SER A 129 -18.77 32.24 -2.81
N TYR A 130 -18.82 32.70 -4.06
CA TYR A 130 -18.78 31.85 -5.26
C TYR A 130 -17.67 32.32 -6.19
N LEU A 131 -16.86 31.38 -6.70
CA LEU A 131 -15.81 31.65 -7.67
C LEU A 131 -16.03 30.83 -8.95
N PRO A 132 -15.91 31.42 -10.16
CA PRO A 132 -15.88 30.68 -11.41
C PRO A 132 -14.68 29.72 -11.44
N MET A 133 -14.90 28.48 -11.90
CA MET A 133 -13.82 27.48 -12.01
C MET A 133 -12.69 27.92 -12.97
N GLU A 134 -13.00 28.77 -13.96
CA GLU A 134 -12.03 29.25 -14.95
C GLU A 134 -11.10 30.36 -14.43
N LEU A 135 -11.40 31.00 -13.29
CA LEU A 135 -10.65 32.14 -12.74
C LEU A 135 -9.92 31.82 -11.43
N VAL A 136 -9.64 30.55 -11.17
CA VAL A 136 -8.93 30.10 -9.97
C VAL A 136 -7.68 29.28 -10.32
N ASP A 137 -6.71 29.29 -9.41
CA ASP A 137 -5.54 28.41 -9.43
C ASP A 137 -5.60 27.45 -8.25
N VAL A 138 -5.24 26.18 -8.47
CA VAL A 138 -5.09 25.21 -7.37
C VAL A 138 -3.79 25.52 -6.63
N GLU A 139 -3.87 25.81 -5.32
CA GLU A 139 -2.68 25.89 -4.49
C GLU A 139 -2.04 24.50 -4.35
N PRO A 140 -0.70 24.40 -4.29
CA PRO A 140 -0.02 23.14 -4.03
C PRO A 140 -0.58 22.46 -2.77
N ALA A 141 -1.38 21.41 -2.98
CA ALA A 141 -2.04 20.68 -1.90
C ALA A 141 -1.31 19.36 -1.64
N ARG A 142 -1.06 19.05 -0.36
CA ARG A 142 -0.59 17.71 0.02
C ARG A 142 -1.73 16.72 -0.16
N VAL A 143 -1.66 15.91 -1.21
CA VAL A 143 -2.61 14.82 -1.45
C VAL A 143 -2.55 13.85 -0.27
N LYS A 144 -3.63 13.72 0.49
CA LYS A 144 -3.66 12.91 1.72
C LYS A 144 -3.66 11.40 1.44
N LYS A 145 -4.14 10.98 0.27
CA LYS A 145 -4.20 9.57 -0.14
C LYS A 145 -4.09 9.44 -1.65
N ILE A 146 -3.07 8.73 -2.09
CA ILE A 146 -2.84 8.37 -3.50
C ILE A 146 -3.42 6.98 -3.79
N THR A 147 -3.84 6.75 -5.03
CA THR A 147 -4.26 5.42 -5.51
C THR A 147 -3.06 4.49 -5.65
N ASP A 148 -3.27 3.17 -5.76
CA ASP A 148 -2.19 2.21 -5.99
C ASP A 148 -1.46 2.47 -7.33
N GLU A 149 -2.19 2.93 -8.35
CA GLU A 149 -1.63 3.33 -9.65
C GLU A 149 -0.73 4.58 -9.51
N GLN A 150 -1.22 5.61 -8.82
CA GLN A 150 -0.43 6.82 -8.54
C GLN A 150 0.79 6.51 -7.68
N ARG A 151 0.65 5.61 -6.70
CA ARG A 151 1.77 5.13 -5.86
C ARG A 151 2.79 4.40 -6.72
N ALA A 152 2.37 3.50 -7.61
CA ALA A 152 3.28 2.81 -8.51
C ALA A 152 4.02 3.79 -9.43
N LEU A 153 3.33 4.81 -9.96
CA LEU A 153 3.95 5.85 -10.78
C LEU A 153 4.95 6.69 -9.97
N MET A 154 4.58 7.12 -8.76
CA MET A 154 5.45 7.86 -7.85
C MET A 154 6.68 7.06 -7.48
N CYS A 155 6.54 5.78 -7.13
CA CYS A 155 7.65 4.88 -6.85
C CYS A 155 8.55 4.74 -8.08
N LYS A 156 7.99 4.55 -9.28
CA LYS A 156 8.76 4.46 -10.53
C LYS A 156 9.54 5.73 -10.82
N HIS A 157 8.94 6.90 -10.56
CA HIS A 157 9.58 8.19 -10.81
C HIS A 157 10.66 8.53 -9.76
N SER A 158 10.47 8.10 -8.52
CA SER A 158 11.43 8.36 -7.42
C SER A 158 12.52 7.29 -7.28
N SER A 159 12.36 6.12 -7.91
CA SER A 159 13.38 5.05 -7.90
C SER A 159 14.48 5.35 -8.92
N VAL A 160 15.49 6.10 -8.49
CA VAL A 160 16.67 6.44 -9.31
C VAL A 160 17.91 5.68 -8.84
N SER A 161 18.88 5.49 -9.72
CA SER A 161 20.15 4.85 -9.34
C SER A 161 20.96 5.76 -8.40
N PRO A 162 21.85 5.20 -7.56
CA PRO A 162 22.68 6.01 -6.66
C PRO A 162 23.50 7.09 -7.39
N GLN A 163 23.99 6.81 -8.60
CA GLN A 163 24.73 7.78 -9.41
C GLN A 163 23.88 8.98 -9.81
N VAL A 164 22.64 8.75 -10.24
CA VAL A 164 21.70 9.82 -10.60
C VAL A 164 21.31 10.62 -9.36
N TYR A 165 21.09 9.96 -8.22
CA TYR A 165 20.78 10.61 -6.96
C TYR A 165 21.94 11.49 -6.44
N ILE A 166 23.18 11.01 -6.53
CA ILE A 166 24.36 11.81 -6.16
C ILE A 166 24.48 13.04 -7.07
N LYS A 167 24.28 12.86 -8.37
CA LYS A 167 24.31 13.96 -9.33
C LYS A 167 23.24 15.01 -9.02
N SER A 168 22.01 14.59 -8.69
CA SER A 168 20.94 15.54 -8.38
C SER A 168 21.21 16.35 -7.11
N ILE A 169 21.82 15.76 -6.08
CA ILE A 169 22.24 16.49 -4.88
C ILE A 169 23.31 17.54 -5.23
N LYS A 170 24.32 17.17 -6.04
CA LYS A 170 25.35 18.12 -6.49
C LYS A 170 24.76 19.25 -7.33
N GLU A 171 23.83 18.93 -8.23
CA GLU A 171 23.11 19.94 -9.03
C GLU A 171 22.27 20.88 -8.17
N ILE A 172 21.67 20.40 -7.07
CA ILE A 172 20.94 21.25 -6.12
C ILE A 172 21.90 22.17 -5.36
N ARG A 173 23.02 21.62 -4.84
CA ARG A 173 24.01 22.39 -4.06
C ARG A 173 24.76 23.42 -4.89
N ASN A 174 24.97 23.16 -6.17
CA ASN A 174 25.69 24.07 -7.09
C ASN A 174 24.75 25.04 -7.81
N ASN A 175 23.44 25.00 -7.57
CA ASN A 175 22.48 25.88 -8.23
C ASN A 175 22.14 27.08 -7.33
N PRO A 176 22.52 28.31 -7.72
CA PRO A 176 22.27 29.52 -6.94
C PRO A 176 20.79 29.80 -6.67
N GLU A 177 19.91 29.44 -7.61
CA GLU A 177 18.46 29.66 -7.50
C GLU A 177 17.77 28.63 -6.59
N LYS A 178 18.44 27.53 -6.25
CA LYS A 178 17.86 26.45 -5.42
C LYS A 178 18.35 26.51 -3.99
N GLN A 179 19.67 26.44 -3.78
CA GLN A 179 20.26 26.31 -2.45
C GLN A 179 21.77 26.63 -2.49
N CYS A 180 22.12 27.93 -2.44
CA CYS A 180 23.48 28.41 -2.22
C CYS A 180 23.59 28.90 -0.77
N PHE A 181 24.23 28.11 0.09
CA PHE A 181 24.42 28.47 1.51
C PHE A 181 25.53 29.52 1.68
N GLU A 182 26.43 29.59 0.71
CA GLU A 182 27.58 30.46 0.67
C GLU A 182 27.18 31.93 0.50
N GLU A 183 26.02 32.19 -0.12
CA GLU A 183 25.41 33.51 -0.30
C GLU A 183 24.27 33.79 0.70
N ASP A 184 23.94 32.84 1.58
CA ASP A 184 22.83 32.99 2.52
C ASP A 184 23.24 33.92 3.69
N PRO A 185 22.53 35.06 3.89
CA PRO A 185 22.88 36.04 4.90
C PRO A 185 22.74 35.49 6.33
N PHE A 186 21.87 34.52 6.56
CA PHE A 186 21.77 33.86 7.85
C PHE A 186 22.97 32.95 8.06
N VAL A 187 23.34 32.11 7.09
CA VAL A 187 24.51 31.23 7.22
C VAL A 187 25.79 32.03 7.50
N ALA A 188 25.97 33.14 6.78
CA ALA A 188 27.08 34.07 6.99
C ALA A 188 27.06 34.72 8.40
N ALA A 189 25.88 35.14 8.89
CA ALA A 189 25.74 35.73 10.23
C ALA A 189 26.14 34.76 11.36
N TRP A 190 26.00 33.45 11.14
CA TRP A 190 26.44 32.41 12.07
C TRP A 190 27.90 31.95 11.85
N ASN A 191 28.63 32.59 10.93
CA ASN A 191 30.01 32.26 10.55
C ASN A 191 30.17 30.77 10.17
N MET A 192 29.17 30.23 9.49
CA MET A 192 29.14 28.84 9.04
C MET A 192 29.62 28.74 7.59
N ASN A 193 30.34 27.65 7.28
CA ASN A 193 30.72 27.30 5.91
C ASN A 193 30.28 25.86 5.64
N VAL A 194 29.49 25.64 4.59
CA VAL A 194 28.89 24.34 4.28
C VAL A 194 29.50 23.80 3.00
N SER A 195 30.33 22.77 3.09
CA SER A 195 30.95 22.13 1.92
C SER A 195 29.94 21.65 0.88
N THR A 196 30.20 21.91 -0.40
CA THR A 196 29.40 21.43 -1.55
C THR A 196 29.66 19.95 -1.86
N ASP A 197 30.77 19.40 -1.35
CA ASP A 197 31.12 18.01 -1.51
C ASP A 197 30.47 17.11 -0.45
N MET A 198 30.12 15.89 -0.87
CA MET A 198 29.61 14.87 0.03
C MET A 198 30.73 14.33 0.93
N LEU A 199 30.41 14.09 2.19
CA LEU A 199 31.33 13.49 3.15
C LEU A 199 31.77 12.10 2.69
N THR A 200 33.09 11.88 2.60
CA THR A 200 33.67 10.58 2.28
C THR A 200 34.04 9.86 3.58
N LEU A 201 33.54 8.64 3.76
CA LEU A 201 33.75 7.83 4.95
C LEU A 201 34.34 6.47 4.56
N PRO A 202 35.32 5.94 5.34
CA PRO A 202 35.77 4.57 5.16
C PRO A 202 34.63 3.61 5.51
N ALA A 203 34.36 2.65 4.63
CA ALA A 203 33.35 1.61 4.82
C ALA A 203 33.99 0.22 4.79
N ARG A 204 33.31 -0.76 5.41
CA ARG A 204 33.72 -2.18 5.41
C ARG A 204 32.60 -3.03 4.85
N VAL A 205 32.95 -3.99 3.99
CA VAL A 205 32.04 -5.04 3.52
C VAL A 205 32.19 -6.24 4.44
N LEU A 206 31.14 -6.57 5.20
CA LEU A 206 31.17 -7.72 6.09
C LEU A 206 31.09 -9.03 5.27
N PRO A 207 31.77 -10.10 5.71
CA PRO A 207 31.65 -11.39 5.06
C PRO A 207 30.22 -11.93 5.19
N MET A 208 29.72 -12.54 4.11
CA MET A 208 28.41 -13.20 4.11
C MET A 208 28.46 -14.47 4.98
N PRO A 209 27.47 -14.69 5.86
CA PRO A 209 27.38 -15.95 6.60
C PRO A 209 26.99 -17.11 5.67
N GLU A 210 27.43 -18.31 6.00
CA GLU A 210 27.03 -19.52 5.31
C GLU A 210 25.57 -19.88 5.65
N ILE A 211 24.75 -20.14 4.62
CA ILE A 211 23.34 -20.51 4.77
C ILE A 211 23.18 -21.98 4.40
N VAL A 212 22.72 -22.79 5.33
CA VAL A 212 22.55 -24.24 5.19
C VAL A 212 21.10 -24.56 4.84
N TYR A 213 20.87 -25.18 3.68
CA TYR A 213 19.56 -25.79 3.38
C TYR A 213 19.59 -27.28 3.63
N THR A 214 20.65 -27.98 3.28
CA THR A 214 20.83 -29.41 3.58
C THR A 214 22.31 -29.65 3.85
N ASP A 215 22.67 -30.82 4.40
CA ASP A 215 24.07 -31.18 4.61
C ASP A 215 24.92 -31.08 3.33
N GLN A 216 24.28 -31.27 2.17
CA GLN A 216 24.92 -31.27 0.86
C GLN A 216 24.82 -29.92 0.13
N TYR A 217 23.97 -29.00 0.58
CA TYR A 217 23.75 -27.71 -0.08
C TYR A 217 23.82 -26.53 0.90
N HIS A 218 24.86 -25.74 0.69
CA HIS A 218 25.19 -24.54 1.45
C HIS A 218 25.35 -23.36 0.49
N VAL A 219 24.78 -22.22 0.85
CA VAL A 219 25.00 -20.96 0.14
C VAL A 219 26.17 -20.25 0.80
N THR A 220 27.25 -20.10 0.03
CA THR A 220 28.48 -19.42 0.42
C THR A 220 28.71 -18.18 -0.45
N SER A 221 29.63 -17.30 -0.06
CA SER A 221 29.98 -16.10 -0.84
C SER A 221 30.34 -16.40 -2.30
N GLY A 222 31.01 -17.51 -2.58
CA GLY A 222 31.37 -17.92 -3.94
C GLY A 222 30.22 -18.48 -4.78
N SER A 223 29.11 -18.89 -4.14
CA SER A 223 27.93 -19.43 -4.83
C SER A 223 26.93 -18.36 -5.29
N VAL A 224 27.16 -17.09 -4.91
CA VAL A 224 26.23 -15.99 -5.07
C VAL A 224 26.75 -14.99 -6.11
N ARG A 225 25.89 -14.60 -7.07
CA ARG A 225 26.24 -13.62 -8.10
C ARG A 225 26.27 -12.20 -7.56
N ASP A 226 25.25 -11.82 -6.78
CA ASP A 226 25.07 -10.48 -6.24
C ASP A 226 24.94 -10.57 -4.72
N VAL A 227 25.81 -9.84 -4.00
CA VAL A 227 25.89 -9.87 -2.52
C VAL A 227 24.49 -9.71 -1.91
N GLY A 228 24.12 -10.67 -1.04
CA GLY A 228 22.84 -10.65 -0.35
C GLY A 228 21.65 -11.23 -1.12
N THR A 229 21.84 -11.79 -2.32
CA THR A 229 20.75 -12.43 -3.07
C THR A 229 21.13 -13.83 -3.54
N TRP A 230 20.34 -14.84 -3.20
CA TRP A 230 20.52 -16.19 -3.73
C TRP A 230 19.20 -16.73 -4.25
N GLN A 231 19.30 -17.67 -5.18
CA GLN A 231 18.14 -18.39 -5.68
C GLN A 231 18.15 -19.80 -5.11
N MET A 232 16.96 -20.30 -4.78
CA MET A 232 16.78 -21.66 -4.34
C MET A 232 16.81 -22.60 -5.56
N LYS A 233 18.01 -22.94 -6.05
CA LYS A 233 18.18 -23.85 -7.20
C LYS A 233 17.91 -25.28 -6.77
N SER A 234 16.81 -25.90 -7.24
CA SER A 234 16.47 -27.34 -7.09
C SER A 234 16.93 -28.01 -5.78
N THR A 235 16.77 -27.32 -4.67
CA THR A 235 17.16 -27.77 -3.34
C THR A 235 15.95 -27.98 -2.46
N ARG A 236 16.12 -28.82 -1.45
CA ARG A 236 15.13 -29.09 -0.41
C ARG A 236 15.21 -28.06 0.71
N PHE A 237 14.14 -27.90 1.46
CA PHE A 237 14.17 -27.15 2.72
C PHE A 237 14.98 -27.90 3.78
N HIS A 238 15.53 -27.16 4.73
CA HIS A 238 16.24 -27.72 5.89
C HIS A 238 15.38 -28.65 6.72
N THR A 239 14.15 -28.23 7.00
CA THR A 239 13.16 -29.05 7.66
C THR A 239 11.86 -28.85 6.92
N PRO A 240 11.57 -29.67 5.90
CA PRO A 240 10.31 -29.56 5.16
C PRO A 240 9.16 -30.03 6.06
N ALA A 241 8.12 -29.21 6.14
CA ALA A 241 6.84 -29.59 6.73
C ALA A 241 5.95 -30.21 5.66
N ASN A 242 5.26 -31.28 6.02
CA ASN A 242 4.27 -31.89 5.14
C ASN A 242 2.94 -31.16 5.24
N PHE A 243 2.19 -31.15 4.14
CA PHE A 243 0.80 -30.72 4.18
C PHE A 243 0.02 -31.65 5.13
N PRO A 244 -0.92 -31.12 5.92
CA PRO A 244 -1.76 -31.96 6.77
C PRO A 244 -2.51 -33.00 5.95
N ALA A 245 -2.80 -34.18 6.55
CA ALA A 245 -3.57 -35.22 5.87
C ALA A 245 -4.97 -34.74 5.45
N VAL A 246 -5.56 -33.82 6.24
CA VAL A 246 -6.80 -33.14 5.93
C VAL A 246 -6.51 -31.65 5.84
N TRP A 247 -6.57 -31.11 4.63
CA TRP A 247 -6.47 -29.69 4.35
C TRP A 247 -7.44 -29.29 3.22
N GLY A 248 -7.74 -27.99 3.11
CA GLY A 248 -8.75 -27.49 2.18
C GLY A 248 -8.23 -26.46 1.18
N MET A 249 -8.88 -26.40 0.02
CA MET A 249 -8.69 -25.34 -0.97
C MET A 249 -9.99 -24.55 -1.14
N ILE A 250 -9.90 -23.22 -1.14
CA ILE A 250 -11.04 -22.32 -1.29
C ILE A 250 -10.80 -21.43 -2.50
N ASN A 251 -11.66 -21.53 -3.51
CA ASN A 251 -11.61 -20.69 -4.70
C ASN A 251 -12.64 -19.55 -4.58
N LEU A 252 -12.16 -18.34 -4.31
CA LEU A 252 -12.97 -17.10 -4.30
C LEU A 252 -12.81 -16.31 -5.61
N SER A 253 -12.24 -16.94 -6.63
CA SER A 253 -11.89 -16.33 -7.89
C SER A 253 -12.80 -16.83 -9.01
N SER A 254 -12.54 -16.42 -10.25
CA SER A 254 -13.28 -16.89 -11.42
C SER A 254 -12.53 -17.97 -12.21
N ILE A 255 -11.50 -18.56 -11.60
CA ILE A 255 -10.77 -19.70 -12.18
C ILE A 255 -11.69 -20.91 -12.07
N ASP A 256 -11.81 -21.68 -13.15
CA ASP A 256 -12.59 -22.91 -13.13
C ASP A 256 -11.88 -24.03 -12.35
N GLN A 257 -12.64 -25.05 -11.97
CA GLN A 257 -12.12 -26.14 -11.15
C GLN A 257 -10.93 -26.87 -11.79
N ASN A 258 -10.95 -27.15 -13.10
CA ASN A 258 -9.87 -27.86 -13.76
C ASN A 258 -8.56 -27.06 -13.71
N ALA A 259 -8.62 -25.75 -13.98
CA ALA A 259 -7.46 -24.88 -13.87
C ALA A 259 -6.96 -24.75 -12.41
N CYS A 260 -7.85 -24.82 -11.43
CA CYS A 260 -7.46 -24.89 -10.01
C CYS A 260 -6.76 -26.21 -9.66
N GLU A 261 -7.22 -27.34 -10.20
CA GLU A 261 -6.59 -28.65 -10.04
C GLU A 261 -5.20 -28.67 -10.69
N ASP A 262 -5.05 -28.15 -11.91
CA ASP A 262 -3.75 -28.04 -12.59
C ASP A 262 -2.77 -27.18 -11.78
N PHE A 263 -3.24 -26.05 -11.26
CA PHE A 263 -2.44 -25.19 -10.39
C PHE A 263 -1.96 -25.93 -9.13
N TYR A 264 -2.86 -26.66 -8.48
CA TYR A 264 -2.52 -27.45 -7.30
C TYR A 264 -1.52 -28.56 -7.64
N ASN A 265 -1.71 -29.27 -8.76
CA ASN A 265 -0.80 -30.33 -9.20
C ASN A 265 0.62 -29.81 -9.43
N GLU A 266 0.75 -28.65 -10.08
CA GLU A 266 2.05 -28.01 -10.28
C GLU A 266 2.67 -27.54 -8.95
N LEU A 267 1.88 -26.95 -8.05
CA LEU A 267 2.34 -26.59 -6.71
C LEU A 267 2.82 -27.81 -5.92
N SER A 268 2.11 -28.93 -6.03
CA SER A 268 2.44 -30.20 -5.38
C SER A 268 3.73 -30.80 -5.92
N ASN A 269 3.93 -30.77 -7.24
CA ASN A 269 5.17 -31.20 -7.88
C ASN A 269 6.38 -30.42 -7.33
N ILE A 270 6.30 -29.09 -7.34
CA ILE A 270 7.38 -28.23 -6.82
C ILE A 270 7.54 -28.43 -5.31
N ALA A 271 6.46 -28.64 -4.55
CA ALA A 271 6.54 -28.96 -3.12
C ALA A 271 7.37 -30.23 -2.88
N GLY A 272 7.16 -31.27 -3.69
CA GLY A 272 7.95 -32.50 -3.69
C GLY A 272 9.44 -32.27 -3.97
N GLU A 273 9.77 -31.42 -4.95
CA GLU A 273 11.16 -31.00 -5.21
C GLU A 273 11.79 -30.29 -4.00
N ARG A 274 10.98 -29.57 -3.21
CA ARG A 274 11.42 -28.92 -1.96
C ARG A 274 11.41 -29.84 -0.74
N GLY A 275 11.03 -31.10 -0.91
CA GLY A 275 10.99 -32.12 0.14
C GLY A 275 9.71 -32.11 0.98
N MET A 276 8.69 -31.35 0.61
CA MET A 276 7.39 -31.33 1.28
C MET A 276 6.46 -32.34 0.62
N GLN A 277 5.86 -33.23 1.41
CA GLN A 277 4.78 -34.09 0.93
C GLN A 277 3.48 -33.29 0.85
N CYS A 278 2.90 -33.19 -0.35
CA CYS A 278 1.68 -32.45 -0.61
C CYS A 278 0.57 -33.42 -1.06
N CYS A 279 -0.27 -33.85 -0.13
CA CYS A 279 -1.45 -34.67 -0.43
C CYS A 279 -2.52 -33.81 -1.13
N PRO A 280 -3.40 -34.40 -1.98
CA PRO A 280 -4.55 -33.69 -2.54
C PRO A 280 -5.41 -33.01 -1.46
N PRO A 281 -6.00 -31.83 -1.74
CA PRO A 281 -6.94 -31.20 -0.81
C PRO A 281 -8.15 -32.11 -0.63
N VAL A 282 -8.49 -32.42 0.62
CA VAL A 282 -9.65 -33.26 0.96
C VAL A 282 -10.95 -32.45 0.85
N ILE A 283 -10.85 -31.15 1.07
CA ILE A 283 -11.98 -30.23 1.05
C ILE A 283 -11.74 -29.21 -0.06
N TYR A 284 -12.71 -29.06 -0.97
CA TYR A 284 -12.70 -28.02 -1.97
C TYR A 284 -13.99 -27.21 -1.86
N GLU A 285 -13.87 -25.90 -1.88
CA GLU A 285 -15.01 -24.99 -1.83
C GLU A 285 -14.84 -23.90 -2.88
N GLU A 286 -15.86 -23.72 -3.71
CA GLU A 286 -15.90 -22.67 -4.73
C GLU A 286 -17.03 -21.69 -4.43
N TYR A 287 -16.68 -20.41 -4.30
CA TYR A 287 -17.64 -19.34 -4.18
C TYR A 287 -17.40 -18.31 -5.26
N ASP A 288 -18.37 -18.22 -6.17
CA ASP A 288 -18.39 -17.12 -7.12
C ASP A 288 -18.58 -15.79 -6.38
N SER A 289 -17.47 -15.07 -6.24
CA SER A 289 -17.43 -13.79 -5.57
C SER A 289 -17.94 -12.64 -6.46
N ARG A 290 -18.30 -12.92 -7.73
CA ARG A 290 -18.85 -11.93 -8.66
C ARG A 290 -20.24 -11.50 -8.18
N ASN A 291 -20.42 -10.19 -8.00
CA ASN A 291 -21.68 -9.52 -7.66
C ASN A 291 -22.27 -9.79 -6.25
N ARG A 292 -21.55 -10.43 -5.34
CA ARG A 292 -21.99 -10.60 -3.94
C ARG A 292 -21.32 -9.64 -2.97
N ARG A 293 -21.99 -9.36 -1.84
CA ARG A 293 -21.41 -8.54 -0.77
C ARG A 293 -20.35 -9.35 -0.01
N THR A 294 -19.30 -8.67 0.43
CA THR A 294 -18.21 -9.29 1.21
C THR A 294 -18.74 -9.96 2.48
N ASP A 295 -19.68 -9.33 3.18
CA ASP A 295 -20.21 -9.83 4.46
C ASP A 295 -20.96 -11.17 4.28
N GLU A 296 -21.68 -11.34 3.18
CA GLU A 296 -22.38 -12.58 2.83
C GLU A 296 -21.37 -13.72 2.58
N ILE A 297 -20.33 -13.45 1.80
CA ILE A 297 -19.28 -14.44 1.50
C ILE A 297 -18.61 -14.88 2.80
N ILE A 298 -18.29 -13.94 3.69
CA ILE A 298 -17.65 -14.24 4.97
C ILE A 298 -18.56 -15.05 5.89
N GLY A 299 -19.86 -14.74 5.94
CA GLY A 299 -20.82 -15.52 6.73
C GLY A 299 -20.93 -16.97 6.27
N VAL A 300 -20.88 -17.20 4.95
CA VAL A 300 -20.88 -18.57 4.42
C VAL A 300 -19.56 -19.28 4.71
N LEU A 301 -18.43 -18.60 4.57
CA LEU A 301 -17.12 -19.15 4.91
C LEU A 301 -16.98 -19.50 6.40
N ASP A 302 -17.62 -18.75 7.30
CA ASP A 302 -17.69 -19.09 8.73
C ASP A 302 -18.42 -20.41 8.98
N LEU A 303 -19.58 -20.60 8.34
CA LEU A 303 -20.30 -21.88 8.40
C LEU A 303 -19.47 -23.04 7.83
N PHE A 304 -18.78 -22.79 6.71
CA PHE A 304 -17.88 -23.77 6.10
C PHE A 304 -16.72 -24.16 7.04
N LEU A 305 -16.07 -23.21 7.71
CA LEU A 305 -15.00 -23.49 8.67
C LEU A 305 -15.54 -24.31 9.86
N LYS A 306 -16.72 -23.96 10.38
CA LYS A 306 -17.37 -24.69 11.48
C LYS A 306 -17.71 -26.13 11.10
N ARG A 307 -18.19 -26.36 9.88
CA ARG A 307 -18.48 -27.71 9.35
C ARG A 307 -17.19 -28.53 9.18
N ASN A 308 -16.08 -27.88 8.88
CA ASN A 308 -14.79 -28.50 8.59
C ASN A 308 -13.78 -28.25 9.72
N SER A 309 -14.21 -28.32 10.98
CA SER A 309 -13.39 -27.97 12.14
C SER A 309 -12.16 -28.85 12.37
N GLY A 310 -12.09 -30.03 11.73
CA GLY A 310 -10.90 -30.88 11.71
C GLY A 310 -9.82 -30.46 10.70
N CYS A 311 -10.05 -29.41 9.92
CA CYS A 311 -9.13 -28.90 8.91
C CYS A 311 -8.40 -27.65 9.41
N ASN A 312 -7.08 -27.74 9.57
CA ASN A 312 -6.27 -26.68 10.17
C ASN A 312 -5.48 -25.85 9.15
N PHE A 313 -5.53 -26.20 7.86
CA PHE A 313 -4.85 -25.47 6.79
C PHE A 313 -5.75 -25.26 5.57
N PHE A 314 -5.81 -24.01 5.08
CA PHE A 314 -6.53 -23.66 3.86
C PHE A 314 -5.66 -22.87 2.86
N LEU A 315 -5.63 -23.34 1.62
CA LEU A 315 -5.10 -22.60 0.47
C LEU A 315 -6.23 -21.82 -0.20
N VAL A 316 -6.16 -20.50 -0.24
CA VAL A 316 -7.28 -19.67 -0.72
C VAL A 316 -6.87 -18.86 -1.93
N ILE A 317 -7.59 -19.03 -3.04
CA ILE A 317 -7.38 -18.23 -4.25
C ILE A 317 -8.33 -17.03 -4.20
N LEU A 318 -7.75 -15.83 -4.17
CA LEU A 318 -8.49 -14.57 -4.06
C LEU A 318 -9.01 -14.09 -5.41
N SER A 319 -10.14 -13.37 -5.36
CA SER A 319 -10.74 -12.67 -6.51
C SER A 319 -9.74 -11.79 -7.28
N ALA A 320 -9.90 -11.74 -8.61
CA ALA A 320 -9.16 -10.83 -9.48
C ALA A 320 -9.52 -9.34 -9.24
N ASN A 321 -10.70 -9.06 -8.69
CA ASN A 321 -11.15 -7.70 -8.39
C ASN A 321 -10.38 -7.12 -7.19
N SER A 322 -9.59 -6.07 -7.40
CA SER A 322 -8.70 -5.50 -6.38
C SER A 322 -9.42 -5.01 -5.11
N LYS A 323 -10.58 -4.36 -5.26
CA LYS A 323 -11.37 -3.86 -4.12
C LYS A 323 -11.94 -5.00 -3.30
N LEU A 324 -12.50 -6.00 -3.97
CA LEU A 324 -13.08 -7.17 -3.31
C LEU A 324 -12.00 -8.03 -2.64
N LYS A 325 -10.89 -8.27 -3.35
CA LYS A 325 -9.69 -8.95 -2.85
C LYS A 325 -9.20 -8.36 -1.53
N SER A 326 -9.05 -7.03 -1.44
CA SER A 326 -8.55 -6.38 -0.23
C SER A 326 -9.49 -6.57 0.96
N LYS A 327 -10.81 -6.52 0.74
CA LYS A 327 -11.79 -6.72 1.80
C LYS A 327 -11.85 -8.18 2.25
N LEU A 328 -11.96 -9.11 1.30
CA LEU A 328 -11.99 -10.55 1.57
C LEU A 328 -10.73 -11.02 2.30
N TYR A 329 -9.54 -10.55 1.89
CA TYR A 329 -8.30 -10.89 2.58
C TYR A 329 -8.36 -10.52 4.06
N GLY A 330 -8.72 -9.27 4.38
CA GLY A 330 -8.78 -8.80 5.76
C GLY A 330 -9.84 -9.51 6.59
N SER A 331 -11.06 -9.62 6.08
CA SER A 331 -12.18 -10.24 6.80
C SER A 331 -11.96 -11.74 7.00
N PHE A 332 -11.49 -12.48 6.00
CA PHE A 332 -11.26 -13.92 6.14
C PHE A 332 -10.05 -14.22 7.03
N LYS A 333 -8.99 -13.40 6.97
CA LYS A 333 -7.87 -13.51 7.92
C LYS A 333 -8.31 -13.30 9.35
N LYS A 334 -9.12 -12.27 9.62
CA LYS A 334 -9.70 -12.02 10.94
C LYS A 334 -10.53 -13.21 11.41
N LEU A 335 -11.38 -13.74 10.55
CA LEU A 335 -12.20 -14.91 10.83
C LEU A 335 -11.35 -16.11 11.24
N CYS A 336 -10.37 -16.49 10.42
CA CYS A 336 -9.53 -17.67 10.67
C CYS A 336 -8.57 -17.53 11.85
N GLU A 337 -8.01 -16.34 12.10
CA GLU A 337 -6.95 -16.15 13.11
C GLU A 337 -7.48 -15.67 14.46
N LEU A 338 -8.64 -15.00 14.52
CA LEU A 338 -9.16 -14.40 15.76
C LEU A 338 -10.54 -14.89 16.18
N GLU A 339 -11.43 -15.24 15.24
CA GLU A 339 -12.83 -15.56 15.55
C GLU A 339 -13.11 -17.07 15.53
N PHE A 340 -12.34 -17.83 14.76
CA PHE A 340 -12.43 -19.28 14.71
C PHE A 340 -11.65 -19.89 15.89
N GLY A 341 -12.35 -20.54 16.82
CA GLY A 341 -11.86 -20.86 18.16
C GLY A 341 -10.50 -21.58 18.24
N HIS A 342 -10.21 -22.53 17.35
CA HIS A 342 -8.93 -23.25 17.32
C HIS A 342 -7.91 -22.64 16.36
N GLY A 343 -8.29 -21.58 15.64
CA GLY A 343 -7.51 -20.98 14.57
C GLY A 343 -7.43 -21.85 13.31
N ALA A 344 -7.22 -21.20 12.16
CA ALA A 344 -6.93 -21.90 10.91
C ALA A 344 -5.75 -21.22 10.19
N VAL A 345 -4.76 -22.02 9.80
CA VAL A 345 -3.61 -21.54 9.03
C VAL A 345 -4.05 -21.31 7.59
N THR A 346 -3.84 -20.12 7.06
CA THR A 346 -4.27 -19.78 5.69
C THR A 346 -3.11 -19.30 4.82
N GLN A 347 -3.06 -19.78 3.58
CA GLN A 347 -2.22 -19.24 2.52
C GLN A 347 -3.09 -18.65 1.42
N MET A 348 -3.13 -17.31 1.36
CA MET A 348 -3.92 -16.59 0.36
C MET A 348 -3.07 -16.34 -0.90
N ILE A 349 -3.61 -16.66 -2.07
CA ILE A 349 -2.96 -16.55 -3.37
C ILE A 349 -3.75 -15.58 -4.23
N GLN A 350 -3.07 -14.67 -4.94
CA GLN A 350 -3.73 -13.82 -5.91
C GLN A 350 -4.10 -14.63 -7.14
N HIS A 351 -5.29 -14.39 -7.71
CA HIS A 351 -5.73 -14.96 -8.99
C HIS A 351 -4.61 -15.04 -10.05
N THR A 352 -3.85 -13.96 -10.25
CA THR A 352 -2.78 -13.88 -11.26
C THR A 352 -1.60 -14.83 -11.04
N ASN A 353 -1.45 -15.38 -9.83
CA ASN A 353 -0.41 -16.36 -9.52
C ASN A 353 -0.93 -17.81 -9.59
N ALA A 354 -2.26 -17.99 -9.59
CA ALA A 354 -2.90 -19.29 -9.73
C ALA A 354 -3.17 -19.66 -11.19
N VAL A 355 -3.22 -18.68 -12.11
CA VAL A 355 -3.36 -18.94 -13.55
C VAL A 355 -2.01 -19.04 -14.26
N ILE A 356 -1.96 -19.82 -15.36
CA ILE A 356 -0.82 -19.86 -16.28
C ILE A 356 -0.54 -18.46 -16.83
N GLY A 357 0.74 -18.07 -16.88
CA GLY A 357 1.14 -16.76 -17.39
C GLY A 357 0.97 -16.65 -18.90
N THR A 358 0.37 -15.56 -19.39
CA THR A 358 0.24 -15.27 -20.83
C THR A 358 1.39 -14.44 -21.41
N LYS A 359 2.47 -14.20 -20.64
CA LYS A 359 3.60 -13.41 -21.13
C LYS A 359 4.44 -14.21 -22.13
N LYS A 360 4.34 -13.82 -23.39
CA LYS A 360 5.24 -13.92 -24.55
C LYS A 360 6.07 -15.19 -24.83
N ASN A 361 6.19 -16.21 -23.97
CA ASN A 361 6.78 -17.52 -24.35
C ASN A 361 6.70 -18.69 -23.35
N LYS A 362 5.82 -18.72 -22.33
CA LYS A 362 5.66 -19.94 -21.50
C LYS A 362 4.21 -20.17 -21.09
N ASN A 363 3.58 -21.21 -21.63
CA ASN A 363 2.30 -21.79 -21.14
C ASN A 363 2.52 -22.55 -19.81
N LEU A 364 3.29 -21.97 -18.88
CA LEU A 364 3.69 -22.61 -17.63
C LEU A 364 3.56 -21.63 -16.47
N TRP A 365 3.38 -22.17 -15.26
CA TRP A 365 3.52 -21.38 -14.05
C TRP A 365 4.98 -20.95 -13.85
N ASP A 366 5.16 -19.86 -13.10
CA ASP A 366 6.48 -19.39 -12.73
C ASP A 366 6.96 -20.15 -11.49
N HIS A 367 7.84 -21.15 -11.67
CA HIS A 367 8.35 -22.00 -10.59
C HIS A 367 9.01 -21.19 -9.47
N SER A 368 9.58 -20.02 -9.77
CA SER A 368 10.14 -19.12 -8.75
C SER A 368 9.05 -18.55 -7.85
N LYS A 369 7.90 -18.17 -8.41
CA LYS A 369 6.74 -17.72 -7.62
C LYS A 369 6.16 -18.85 -6.78
N LEU A 370 6.01 -20.05 -7.34
CA LEU A 370 5.51 -21.21 -6.61
C LEU A 370 6.46 -21.59 -5.47
N SER A 371 7.77 -21.60 -5.71
CA SER A 371 8.79 -21.78 -4.67
C SER A 371 8.67 -20.73 -3.56
N ASN A 372 8.43 -19.45 -3.90
CA ASN A 372 8.21 -18.39 -2.92
C ASN A 372 6.91 -18.52 -2.11
N ILE A 373 5.89 -19.16 -2.68
CA ILE A 373 4.67 -19.54 -1.95
C ILE A 373 5.00 -20.66 -0.98
N LEU A 374 5.75 -21.68 -1.41
CA LEU A 374 6.14 -22.81 -0.58
C LEU A 374 7.05 -22.40 0.59
N LEU A 375 7.94 -21.40 0.42
CA LEU A 375 8.68 -20.81 1.54
C LEU A 375 7.75 -20.34 2.67
N LYS A 376 6.60 -19.77 2.31
CA LYS A 376 5.59 -19.31 3.28
C LYS A 376 4.79 -20.46 3.86
N ILE A 377 4.38 -21.42 3.03
CA ILE A 377 3.61 -22.58 3.49
C ILE A 377 4.46 -23.41 4.46
N ASN A 378 5.71 -23.71 4.10
CA ASN A 378 6.63 -24.47 4.93
C ASN A 378 6.76 -23.84 6.33
N THR A 379 7.04 -22.54 6.40
CA THR A 379 7.14 -21.80 7.67
C THR A 379 5.83 -21.82 8.48
N LYS A 380 4.69 -21.68 7.81
CA LYS A 380 3.36 -21.72 8.45
C LYS A 380 2.96 -23.10 8.97
N LEU A 381 3.53 -24.15 8.38
CA LEU A 381 3.37 -25.54 8.81
C LEU A 381 4.51 -25.97 9.75
N ASN A 382 5.22 -25.01 10.37
CA ASN A 382 6.32 -25.20 11.32
C ASN A 382 7.62 -25.81 10.74
N GLY A 383 7.77 -25.81 9.42
CA GLY A 383 9.02 -26.16 8.75
C GLY A 383 10.06 -25.05 8.78
N ILE A 384 11.31 -25.41 8.51
CA ILE A 384 12.47 -24.53 8.46
C ILE A 384 12.99 -24.52 7.03
N ASN A 385 13.04 -23.34 6.39
CA ASN A 385 13.50 -23.23 5.00
C ASN A 385 15.01 -23.44 4.87
N ALA A 386 15.77 -22.72 5.70
CA ALA A 386 17.22 -22.75 5.79
C ALA A 386 17.66 -22.23 7.15
N VAL A 387 18.87 -22.57 7.58
CA VAL A 387 19.48 -22.09 8.82
C VAL A 387 20.79 -21.40 8.52
N LEU A 388 21.20 -20.49 9.39
CA LEU A 388 22.55 -19.94 9.33
C LEU A 388 23.50 -20.93 10.00
N LYS A 389 24.71 -21.07 9.47
CA LYS A 389 25.78 -21.75 10.20
C LYS A 389 26.34 -20.79 11.25
N VAL A 390 25.60 -20.67 12.35
CA VAL A 390 25.82 -19.63 13.37
C VAL A 390 26.95 -19.99 14.35
N HIS A 391 27.42 -21.23 14.35
CA HIS A 391 28.44 -21.71 15.31
C HIS A 391 29.62 -20.74 15.42
N ASP A 392 30.14 -20.26 14.29
CA ASP A 392 31.29 -19.34 14.28
C ASP A 392 30.98 -17.92 14.79
N VAL A 393 29.72 -17.48 14.85
CA VAL A 393 29.35 -16.10 15.22
C VAL A 393 28.87 -16.02 16.67
N ILE A 394 28.00 -16.93 17.12
CA ILE A 394 27.53 -16.93 18.52
C ILE A 394 28.69 -17.28 19.47
N GLU A 395 29.52 -18.28 19.15
CA GLU A 395 30.64 -18.68 20.02
C GLU A 395 31.73 -17.60 20.12
N ARG A 396 31.76 -16.64 19.18
CA ARG A 396 32.67 -15.49 19.25
C ARG A 396 32.20 -14.39 20.21
N PHE A 397 30.89 -14.27 20.44
CA PHE A 397 30.32 -13.21 21.28
C PHE A 397 29.84 -13.72 22.65
N PHE A 398 29.45 -14.98 22.74
CA PHE A 398 28.94 -15.60 23.95
C PHE A 398 29.80 -16.82 24.29
N SER A 399 30.18 -16.99 25.57
CA SER A 399 30.92 -18.17 26.00
C SER A 399 30.13 -19.45 25.71
N HIS A 400 30.84 -20.57 25.50
CA HIS A 400 30.20 -21.86 25.25
C HIS A 400 29.16 -22.15 26.34
N GLY A 401 27.92 -22.44 25.92
CA GLY A 401 26.82 -22.80 26.82
C GLY A 401 25.85 -21.66 27.18
N HIS A 402 26.12 -20.41 26.83
CA HIS A 402 25.11 -19.35 26.95
C HIS A 402 24.02 -19.54 25.90
N ARG A 403 22.76 -19.46 26.34
CA ARG A 403 21.60 -19.40 25.47
C ARG A 403 21.33 -17.92 25.16
N VAL A 404 20.71 -17.68 24.00
CA VAL A 404 20.42 -16.32 23.53
C VAL A 404 19.04 -16.33 22.90
N MET A 405 18.18 -15.44 23.37
CA MET A 405 16.89 -15.16 22.74
C MET A 405 16.95 -13.86 21.96
N TYR A 406 16.72 -13.93 20.66
CA TYR A 406 16.66 -12.78 19.76
C TYR A 406 15.26 -12.19 19.79
N VAL A 407 15.14 -10.91 20.10
CA VAL A 407 13.86 -10.21 20.18
C VAL A 407 13.80 -9.07 19.19
N GLY A 408 12.72 -9.01 18.40
CA GLY A 408 12.39 -7.90 17.53
C GLY A 408 11.08 -7.25 17.96
N ALA A 409 11.03 -5.93 17.97
CA ALA A 409 9.84 -5.18 18.34
C ALA A 409 9.55 -4.10 17.30
N ASP A 410 8.29 -3.97 16.90
CA ASP A 410 7.80 -2.91 16.02
C ASP A 410 6.50 -2.31 16.57
N LEU A 411 6.32 -1.01 16.31
CA LEU A 411 5.12 -0.27 16.65
C LEU A 411 4.61 0.43 15.38
N SER A 412 3.43 0.02 14.94
CA SER A 412 2.80 0.53 13.73
C SER A 412 1.65 1.48 14.08
N HIS A 413 1.76 2.74 13.66
CA HIS A 413 0.72 3.75 13.85
C HIS A 413 -0.39 3.66 12.81
N ALA A 414 -1.62 3.97 13.25
CA ALA A 414 -2.73 4.18 12.35
C ALA A 414 -2.43 5.32 11.34
N PRO A 415 -2.91 5.20 10.09
CA PRO A 415 -2.65 6.20 9.07
C PRO A 415 -3.22 7.58 9.47
N PRO A 416 -2.71 8.69 8.91
CA PRO A 416 -3.16 10.05 9.27
C PRO A 416 -4.66 10.29 9.09
N SER A 417 -5.36 9.46 8.30
CA SER A 417 -6.81 9.52 8.10
C SER A 417 -7.63 8.85 9.22
N ALA A 418 -7.01 8.02 10.07
CA ALA A 418 -7.67 7.22 11.10
C ALA A 418 -7.03 7.46 12.47
N ARG A 419 -6.81 8.73 12.83
CA ARG A 419 -6.10 9.14 14.07
C ARG A 419 -6.74 8.62 15.37
N SER A 420 -8.01 8.23 15.35
CA SER A 420 -8.70 7.65 16.50
C SER A 420 -8.38 6.17 16.73
N GLN A 421 -7.75 5.49 15.76
CA GLN A 421 -7.39 4.08 15.91
C GLN A 421 -6.11 3.94 16.78
N PRO A 422 -6.04 2.88 17.61
CA PRO A 422 -4.85 2.60 18.40
C PRO A 422 -3.66 2.24 17.51
N SER A 423 -2.46 2.32 18.07
CA SER A 423 -1.27 1.75 17.44
C SER A 423 -1.23 0.25 17.70
N VAL A 424 -0.60 -0.52 16.80
CA VAL A 424 -0.40 -1.96 16.98
C VAL A 424 1.05 -2.20 17.34
N VAL A 425 1.27 -2.87 18.46
CA VAL A 425 2.58 -3.33 18.91
C VAL A 425 2.73 -4.80 18.52
N ALA A 426 3.85 -5.15 17.92
CA ALA A 426 4.22 -6.54 17.64
C ALA A 426 5.63 -6.81 18.16
N VAL A 427 5.76 -7.80 19.03
CA VAL A 427 7.06 -8.28 19.53
C VAL A 427 7.20 -9.75 19.21
N VAL A 428 8.34 -10.13 18.65
CA VAL A 428 8.69 -11.50 18.31
C VAL A 428 9.94 -11.92 19.05
N ALA A 429 10.02 -13.19 19.45
CA ALA A 429 11.20 -13.75 20.10
C ALA A 429 11.57 -15.09 19.48
N SER A 430 12.86 -15.34 19.24
CA SER A 430 13.33 -16.61 18.69
C SER A 430 12.97 -17.77 19.61
N ALA A 431 12.42 -18.84 19.04
CA ALA A 431 12.08 -20.06 19.76
C ALA A 431 13.22 -21.10 19.79
N ASP A 432 14.28 -20.88 18.99
CA ASP A 432 15.37 -21.81 18.72
C ASP A 432 16.74 -21.13 18.92
N ASP A 433 17.76 -21.91 19.26
CA ASP A 433 19.15 -21.42 19.41
C ASP A 433 19.74 -20.91 18.08
N VAL A 434 19.38 -21.57 16.99
CA VAL A 434 19.58 -21.07 15.63
C VAL A 434 18.25 -20.44 15.21
N PRO A 435 18.13 -19.10 15.13
CA PRO A 435 16.85 -18.42 15.17
C PRO A 435 16.04 -18.57 13.87
N SER A 436 15.36 -19.72 13.73
CA SER A 436 14.51 -20.07 12.58
C SER A 436 13.02 -19.90 12.84
N ARG A 437 12.57 -20.11 14.08
CA ARG A 437 11.16 -19.98 14.50
C ARG A 437 11.03 -18.90 15.55
N TYR A 438 9.85 -18.29 15.64
CA TYR A 438 9.60 -17.17 16.52
C TYR A 438 8.23 -17.27 17.20
N PHE A 439 8.19 -16.98 18.49
CA PHE A 439 6.98 -16.61 19.21
C PHE A 439 6.57 -15.19 18.82
N LYS A 440 5.29 -14.86 18.99
CA LYS A 440 4.76 -13.54 18.70
C LYS A 440 3.78 -13.09 19.78
N GLU A 441 3.81 -11.81 20.05
CA GLU A 441 2.97 -11.12 21.02
C GLU A 441 2.47 -9.83 20.35
N VAL A 442 1.14 -9.64 20.28
CA VAL A 442 0.52 -8.52 19.55
C VAL A 442 -0.48 -7.81 20.46
N TYR A 443 -0.30 -6.50 20.61
CA TYR A 443 -1.08 -5.66 21.53
C TYR A 443 -1.59 -4.40 20.85
N GLN A 444 -2.71 -3.87 21.34
CA GLN A 444 -3.19 -2.55 20.97
C GLN A 444 -2.71 -1.53 22.00
N GLN A 445 -2.09 -0.46 21.51
CA GLN A 445 -1.64 0.65 22.34
C GLN A 445 -2.48 1.89 22.05
N HIS A 446 -3.32 2.26 23.01
CA HIS A 446 -4.14 3.47 22.94
C HIS A 446 -3.30 4.72 23.17
N ARG A 447 -3.74 5.82 22.53
CA ARG A 447 -3.14 7.14 22.74
C ARG A 447 -3.63 7.70 24.07
N PRO A 448 -2.79 8.42 24.83
CA PRO A 448 -3.25 9.10 26.03
C PRO A 448 -4.26 10.20 25.67
N GLU A 449 -5.34 10.31 26.46
CA GLU A 449 -6.41 11.30 26.24
C GLU A 449 -5.90 12.75 26.25
N SER A 450 -4.81 13.01 26.97
CA SER A 450 -4.17 14.32 27.10
C SER A 450 -3.35 14.75 25.87
N ALA A 451 -2.90 13.80 25.02
CA ALA A 451 -2.07 14.11 23.85
C ALA A 451 -2.85 13.85 22.55
N ARG A 452 -3.81 14.73 22.23
CA ARG A 452 -4.67 14.61 21.03
C ARG A 452 -3.90 14.57 19.69
N ASN A 453 -2.63 14.97 19.68
CA ASN A 453 -1.83 15.08 18.45
C ASN A 453 -0.54 14.24 18.40
N GLU A 454 -0.18 13.51 19.46
CA GLU A 454 1.08 12.77 19.52
C GLU A 454 0.85 11.27 19.70
N SER A 455 1.41 10.47 18.80
CA SER A 455 1.46 9.03 18.96
C SER A 455 2.65 8.65 19.85
N ARG A 456 2.48 7.62 20.69
CA ARG A 456 3.57 7.08 21.52
C ARG A 456 4.38 6.06 20.73
N GLU A 457 5.67 6.35 20.53
CA GLU A 457 6.62 5.45 19.86
C GLU A 457 7.19 4.38 20.81
N TYR A 458 7.26 4.66 22.11
CA TYR A 458 7.69 3.64 23.09
C TYR A 458 6.55 2.65 23.37
N ILE A 459 6.92 1.38 23.53
CA ILE A 459 5.99 0.30 23.87
C ILE A 459 5.72 0.32 25.38
N VAL A 460 4.48 0.62 25.77
CA VAL A 460 4.08 0.78 27.17
C VAL A 460 4.21 -0.54 27.95
N ASP A 461 3.70 -1.64 27.38
CA ASP A 461 3.60 -2.93 28.07
C ASP A 461 4.78 -3.88 27.80
N MET A 462 5.94 -3.35 27.41
CA MET A 462 7.11 -4.16 27.02
C MET A 462 7.52 -5.16 28.11
N LYS A 463 7.40 -4.78 29.39
CA LYS A 463 7.70 -5.67 30.53
C LYS A 463 6.79 -6.90 30.56
N ALA A 464 5.49 -6.72 30.36
CA ALA A 464 4.52 -7.81 30.37
C ALA A 464 4.71 -8.71 29.14
N ILE A 465 4.94 -8.10 27.98
CA ILE A 465 5.22 -8.80 26.72
C ILE A 465 6.47 -9.68 26.85
N MET A 466 7.56 -9.12 27.34
CA MET A 466 8.81 -9.86 27.55
C MET A 466 8.64 -11.01 28.55
N LYS A 467 7.88 -10.80 29.63
CA LYS A 467 7.57 -11.87 30.58
C LYS A 467 6.83 -13.03 29.89
N SER A 468 5.84 -12.73 29.05
CA SER A 468 5.13 -13.76 28.28
C SER A 468 6.07 -14.52 27.34
N LEU A 469 6.91 -13.82 26.59
CA LEU A 469 7.84 -14.42 25.62
C LEU A 469 8.88 -15.31 26.30
N ILE A 470 9.45 -14.88 27.44
CA ILE A 470 10.39 -15.69 28.23
C ILE A 470 9.70 -16.95 28.75
N GLN A 471 8.48 -16.84 29.27
CA GLN A 471 7.72 -18.00 29.74
C GLN A 471 7.40 -18.98 28.61
N GLN A 472 7.10 -18.48 27.40
CA GLN A 472 6.91 -19.33 26.22
C GLN A 472 8.22 -20.04 25.83
N TYR A 473 9.34 -19.32 25.85
CA TYR A 473 10.66 -19.89 25.61
C TYR A 473 11.00 -20.99 26.62
N GLU A 474 10.83 -20.74 27.91
CA GLU A 474 11.06 -21.71 29.00
C GLU A 474 10.18 -22.96 28.86
N ARG A 475 8.90 -22.79 28.51
CA ARG A 475 8.00 -23.94 28.25
C ARG A 475 8.43 -24.75 27.03
N HIS A 476 8.93 -24.09 25.99
CA HIS A 476 9.35 -24.75 24.75
C HIS A 476 10.70 -25.45 24.88
N ARG A 477 11.65 -24.83 25.59
CA ARG A 477 13.04 -25.27 25.69
C ARG A 477 13.36 -25.99 27.00
N THR A 478 12.49 -25.90 28.01
CA THR A 478 12.68 -26.42 29.38
C THR A 478 13.78 -25.72 30.19
N TYR A 479 14.29 -24.58 29.71
CA TYR A 479 15.28 -23.74 30.39
C TYR A 479 15.12 -22.26 29.97
N PRO A 480 15.58 -21.30 30.80
CA PRO A 480 15.54 -19.89 30.45
C PRO A 480 16.57 -19.54 29.35
N PRO A 481 16.31 -18.47 28.58
CA PRO A 481 17.25 -17.98 27.58
C PRO A 481 18.51 -17.36 28.18
#